data_AF-X1FWQ3-F1
#
_entry.id   AF-X1FWQ3-F1
#
_cell.length_a   1.000
_cell.length_b   1.000
_cell.length_c   1.000
_cell.angle_alpha   90.00
_cell.angle_beta   90.00
_cell.angle_gamma   90.00
#
_symmetry.space_group_name_H-M   'P 1'
#
loop_
_entity.id
_entity.type
_entity.pdbx_description
1 polymer ?
#
loop_
_entity_poly.entity_id
_entity_poly.type
_entity_poly.pdbx_seq_one_letter_code
_entity_poly.pdbx_strand_id
1 'polypeptide(L)'
;TKYVLALCLALAVPVMFLSREMLTLWMGDDYAKYYIVVQILTISLFFDFNNYVATQILIGMNKIKKFVKYYGVVAVLNLGLSIYLVQEGFGLTGVALGTTIPFVLFEVFFLRHVFNVLGIDWRTYLRDVFAKTFPYAGVVAVLMYVVLLWHTPVVAPADTLIELIIEFVTKIGPYFVLGCGVYMLLFYLNGLESYEKEDIKKVIAKIRVRTKLTDR
;
A
#
# COMPACT_ATOMS: atom_id res chain seq x y z
N THR A 1 -5.74 -10.82 5.80
CA THR A 1 -4.77 -10.34 4.80
C THR A 1 -5.43 -9.78 3.55
N LYS A 2 -6.34 -10.50 2.87
CA LYS A 2 -7.01 -10.03 1.63
C LYS A 2 -7.54 -8.59 1.69
N TYR A 3 -8.37 -8.24 2.68
CA TYR A 3 -8.95 -6.89 2.77
C TYR A 3 -7.92 -5.80 3.09
N VAL A 4 -6.94 -6.12 3.97
CA VAL A 4 -5.86 -5.18 4.32
C VAL A 4 -5.00 -4.89 3.10
N LEU A 5 -4.65 -5.93 2.33
CA LEU A 5 -3.94 -5.77 1.07
C LEU A 5 -4.76 -5.04 0.03
N ALA A 6 -6.07 -5.31 -0.06
CA ALA A 6 -6.93 -4.59 -0.99
C ALA A 6 -6.94 -3.09 -0.67
N LEU A 7 -7.10 -2.72 0.61
CA LEU A 7 -7.03 -1.32 1.04
C LEU A 7 -5.65 -0.71 0.78
N CYS A 8 -4.58 -1.45 1.09
CA CYS A 8 -3.22 -1.01 0.82
C CYS A 8 -2.99 -0.74 -0.67
N LEU A 9 -3.38 -1.65 -1.56
CA LEU A 9 -3.23 -1.51 -3.01
C LEU A 9 -4.09 -0.37 -3.58
N ALA A 10 -5.30 -0.19 -3.05
CA ALA A 10 -6.18 0.91 -3.43
C ALA A 10 -5.51 2.28 -3.25
N LEU A 11 -4.71 2.44 -2.18
CA LEU A 11 -4.00 3.68 -1.86
C LEU A 11 -2.61 3.72 -2.52
N ALA A 12 -1.87 2.61 -2.49
CA ALA A 12 -0.49 2.53 -2.94
C ALA A 12 -0.36 2.81 -4.44
N VAL A 13 -1.27 2.28 -5.27
CA VAL A 13 -1.19 2.49 -6.73
C VAL A 13 -1.30 3.98 -7.08
N PRO A 14 -2.35 4.72 -6.67
CA PRO A 14 -2.41 6.17 -6.89
C PRO A 14 -1.19 6.93 -6.35
N VAL A 15 -0.72 6.61 -5.13
CA VAL A 15 0.47 7.25 -4.55
C VAL A 15 1.71 7.04 -5.41
N MET A 16 1.94 5.83 -5.95
CA MET A 16 3.09 5.58 -6.80
C MET A 16 3.08 6.47 -8.04
N PHE A 17 1.92 6.62 -8.69
CA PHE A 17 1.79 7.41 -9.91
C PHE A 17 1.77 8.93 -9.67
N LEU A 18 1.25 9.39 -8.54
CA LEU A 18 1.14 10.82 -8.18
C LEU A 18 2.27 11.31 -7.26
N SER A 19 3.29 10.47 -7.02
CA SER A 19 4.35 10.73 -6.04
C SER A 19 5.15 12.00 -6.33
N ARG A 20 5.38 12.33 -7.61
CA ARG A 20 6.09 13.55 -8.01
C ARG A 20 5.29 14.79 -7.66
N GLU A 21 4.02 14.81 -8.03
CA GLU A 21 3.11 15.93 -7.83
C GLU A 21 2.82 16.12 -6.35
N MET A 22 2.66 15.03 -5.59
CA MET A 22 2.54 15.09 -4.13
C MET A 22 3.79 15.70 -3.48
N LEU A 23 4.99 15.35 -3.95
CA LEU A 23 6.23 15.96 -3.44
C LEU A 23 6.37 17.43 -3.84
N THR A 24 6.07 17.78 -5.10
CA THR A 24 6.08 19.18 -5.53
C THR A 24 5.16 20.03 -4.68
N LEU A 25 3.92 19.58 -4.49
CA LEU A 25 2.91 20.32 -3.74
C LEU A 25 3.30 20.50 -2.26
N TRP A 26 3.85 19.45 -1.64
CA TRP A 26 4.14 19.46 -0.20
C TRP A 26 5.51 20.05 0.15
N MET A 27 6.54 19.69 -0.61
CA MET A 27 7.94 19.95 -0.29
C MET A 27 8.58 20.98 -1.23
N GLY A 28 7.95 21.27 -2.37
CA GLY A 28 8.47 22.14 -3.41
C GLY A 28 9.19 21.41 -4.55
N ASP A 29 9.46 22.14 -5.63
CA ASP A 29 10.00 21.60 -6.88
C ASP A 29 11.36 20.92 -6.73
N ASP A 30 12.20 21.42 -5.82
CA ASP A 30 13.52 20.87 -5.54
C ASP A 30 13.47 19.42 -5.04
N TYR A 31 12.34 19.01 -4.45
CA TYR A 31 12.12 17.66 -3.93
C TYR A 31 11.41 16.74 -4.93
N ALA A 32 10.81 17.28 -5.99
CA ALA A 32 10.10 16.50 -7.01
C ALA A 32 10.98 15.42 -7.65
N LYS A 33 12.30 15.66 -7.73
CA LYS A 33 13.29 14.70 -8.24
C LYS A 33 13.42 13.42 -7.40
N TYR A 34 12.98 13.45 -6.13
CA TYR A 34 13.03 12.30 -5.22
C TYR A 34 11.75 11.45 -5.24
N TYR A 35 10.84 11.63 -6.19
CA TYR A 35 9.61 10.84 -6.29
C TYR A 35 9.85 9.31 -6.28
N ILE A 36 10.98 8.86 -6.83
CA ILE A 36 11.37 7.44 -6.83
C ILE A 36 11.55 6.88 -5.41
N VAL A 37 11.97 7.71 -4.45
CA VAL A 37 12.09 7.33 -3.03
C VAL A 37 10.71 6.99 -2.46
N VAL A 38 9.71 7.81 -2.75
CA VAL A 38 8.32 7.57 -2.33
C VAL A 38 7.79 6.28 -2.94
N GLN A 39 8.06 6.03 -4.22
CA GLN A 39 7.66 4.79 -4.89
C GLN A 39 8.31 3.55 -4.24
N ILE A 40 9.62 3.58 -3.98
CA ILE A 40 10.35 2.47 -3.34
C ILE A 40 9.82 2.19 -1.94
N LEU A 41 9.58 3.22 -1.13
CA LEU A 41 9.04 3.06 0.22
C LEU A 41 7.58 2.61 0.21
N THR A 42 6.79 3.04 -0.78
CA THR A 42 5.42 2.55 -0.98
C THR A 42 5.40 1.05 -1.27
N ILE A 43 6.38 0.54 -2.04
CA ILE A 43 6.57 -0.90 -2.25
C ILE A 43 6.92 -1.60 -0.93
N SER A 44 7.79 -1.02 -0.10
CA SER A 44 8.11 -1.61 1.22
C SER A 44 6.87 -1.74 2.11
N LEU A 45 6.03 -0.70 2.12
CA LEU A 45 4.80 -0.64 2.91
C LEU A 45 3.83 -1.78 2.57
N PHE A 46 3.79 -2.22 1.30
CA PHE A 46 3.00 -3.38 0.91
C PHE A 46 3.42 -4.65 1.67
N PHE A 47 4.72 -4.92 1.79
CA PHE A 47 5.22 -6.10 2.50
C PHE A 47 4.92 -6.03 4.00
N ASP A 48 5.01 -4.83 4.58
CA ASP A 48 4.62 -4.62 5.98
C ASP A 48 3.13 -4.92 6.21
N PHE A 49 2.24 -4.40 5.37
CA PHE A 49 0.80 -4.68 5.47
C PHE A 49 0.44 -6.13 5.18
N ASN A 50 1.19 -6.79 4.29
CA ASN A 50 1.02 -8.22 4.03
C ASN A 50 1.26 -9.05 5.30
N ASN A 51 2.34 -8.72 6.02
CA ASN A 51 2.77 -9.42 7.21
C ASN A 51 2.00 -9.02 8.46
N TYR A 52 1.38 -7.84 8.47
CA TYR A 52 0.71 -7.29 9.66
C TYR A 52 -0.23 -8.30 10.34
N VAL A 53 -1.14 -8.92 9.59
CA VAL A 53 -2.11 -9.89 10.16
C VAL A 53 -1.41 -11.16 10.64
N ALA A 54 -0.43 -11.67 9.90
CA ALA A 54 0.32 -12.86 10.27
C ALA A 54 1.09 -12.65 11.59
N THR A 55 1.71 -11.47 11.73
CA THR A 55 2.41 -11.06 12.94
C THR A 55 1.49 -11.06 14.15
N GLN A 56 0.29 -10.47 14.05
CA GLN A 56 -0.67 -10.45 15.16
C GLN A 56 -1.10 -11.86 15.58
N ILE A 57 -1.31 -12.76 14.61
CA ILE A 57 -1.64 -14.16 14.90
C ILE A 57 -0.48 -14.86 15.63
N LEU A 58 0.76 -14.70 15.16
CA LEU A 58 1.93 -15.31 15.80
C LEU A 58 2.15 -14.80 17.23
N ILE A 59 1.92 -13.51 17.48
CA ILE A 59 1.96 -12.92 18.82
C ILE A 59 0.89 -13.56 19.71
N GLY A 60 -0.36 -13.66 19.25
CA GLY A 60 -1.44 -14.30 20.00
C GLY A 60 -1.20 -15.78 20.29
N MET A 61 -0.43 -16.47 19.45
CA MET A 61 -0.01 -17.87 19.66
C MET A 61 1.26 -18.01 20.52
N ASN A 62 1.83 -16.92 21.03
CA ASN A 62 3.12 -16.88 21.74
C ASN A 62 4.30 -17.47 20.91
N LYS A 63 4.27 -17.31 19.58
CA LYS A 63 5.29 -17.82 18.63
C LYS A 63 6.22 -16.71 18.11
N ILE A 64 6.70 -15.85 19.02
CA ILE A 64 7.46 -14.63 18.66
C ILE A 64 8.96 -14.85 18.41
N LYS A 65 9.57 -15.96 18.86
CA LYS A 65 11.03 -16.13 18.82
C LYS A 65 11.63 -16.04 17.41
N LYS A 66 11.03 -16.72 16.44
CA LYS A 66 11.50 -16.70 15.04
C LYS A 66 11.19 -15.36 14.37
N PHE A 67 10.06 -14.76 14.73
CA PHE A 67 9.66 -13.41 14.31
C PHE A 67 10.68 -12.35 14.75
N VAL A 68 11.10 -12.34 16.02
CA VAL A 68 12.10 -11.38 16.52
C VAL A 68 13.45 -11.55 15.82
N LYS A 69 13.89 -12.78 15.60
CA LYS A 69 15.13 -13.06 14.85
C LYS A 69 15.06 -12.53 13.41
N TYR A 70 13.92 -12.73 12.74
CA TYR A 70 13.68 -12.23 11.39
C TYR A 70 13.83 -10.71 11.32
N TYR A 71 13.08 -9.97 12.15
CA TYR A 71 13.15 -8.50 12.15
C TYR A 71 14.52 -7.98 12.57
N GLY A 72 15.22 -8.68 13.46
CA GLY A 72 16.60 -8.36 13.81
C GLY A 72 17.56 -8.46 12.62
N VAL A 73 17.47 -9.54 11.83
CA VAL A 73 18.29 -9.71 10.62
C VAL A 73 17.95 -8.65 9.59
N VAL A 74 16.65 -8.42 9.33
CA VAL A 74 16.18 -7.39 8.39
C VAL A 74 16.66 -6.00 8.80
N ALA A 75 16.63 -5.65 10.09
CA ALA A 75 17.10 -4.37 10.59
C ALA A 75 18.61 -4.16 10.41
N VAL A 76 19.42 -5.19 10.71
CA VAL A 76 20.89 -5.12 10.50
C VAL A 76 21.22 -4.98 9.02
N LEU A 77 20.57 -5.76 8.15
CA LEU A 77 20.75 -5.66 6.71
C LEU A 77 20.26 -4.32 6.17
N ASN A 78 19.15 -3.80 6.68
CA ASN A 78 18.62 -2.50 6.31
C ASN A 78 19.63 -1.38 6.57
N LEU A 79 20.18 -1.32 7.79
CA LEU A 79 21.16 -0.32 8.15
C LEU A 79 22.47 -0.48 7.36
N GLY A 80 23.00 -1.70 7.30
CA GLY A 80 24.25 -1.98 6.59
C GLY A 80 24.16 -1.65 5.10
N LEU A 81 23.08 -2.07 4.44
CA LEU A 81 22.84 -1.80 3.02
C LEU A 81 22.58 -0.31 2.76
N SER A 82 21.86 0.37 3.65
CA SER A 82 21.64 1.83 3.53
C SER A 82 22.96 2.59 3.57
N ILE A 83 23.83 2.29 4.55
CA ILE A 83 25.15 2.94 4.67
C ILE A 83 25.98 2.69 3.41
N TYR A 84 26.04 1.43 2.96
CA TYR A 84 26.77 1.06 1.75
C TYR A 84 26.26 1.82 0.51
N LEU A 85 24.95 1.80 0.25
CA LEU A 85 24.39 2.45 -0.94
C LEU A 85 24.52 3.98 -0.92
N VAL A 86 24.44 4.59 0.27
CA VAL A 86 24.71 6.04 0.42
C VAL A 86 26.15 6.36 0.05
N GLN A 87 27.12 5.55 0.50
CA GLN A 87 28.54 5.72 0.18
C GLN A 87 28.85 5.53 -1.31
N GLU A 88 28.13 4.63 -1.98
CA GLU A 88 28.22 4.41 -3.43
C GLU A 88 27.52 5.51 -4.27
N GLY A 89 27.01 6.57 -3.64
CA GLY A 89 26.45 7.72 -4.34
C GLY A 89 24.95 7.65 -4.64
N PHE A 90 24.22 6.65 -4.13
CA PHE A 90 22.75 6.58 -4.30
C PHE A 90 21.98 7.55 -3.40
N GLY A 91 22.63 8.18 -2.42
CA GLY A 91 22.02 9.17 -1.52
C GLY A 91 20.73 8.67 -0.87
N LEU A 92 19.68 9.49 -0.89
CA LEU A 92 18.38 9.15 -0.28
C LEU A 92 17.72 7.91 -0.92
N THR A 93 17.91 7.69 -2.22
CA THR A 93 17.45 6.46 -2.89
C THR A 93 18.13 5.23 -2.32
N GLY A 94 19.41 5.34 -1.94
CA GLY A 94 20.15 4.27 -1.28
C GLY A 94 19.54 3.87 0.07
N VAL A 95 19.09 4.84 0.86
CA VAL A 95 18.38 4.57 2.13
C VAL A 95 17.04 3.86 1.87
N ALA A 96 16.28 4.31 0.88
CA ALA A 96 15.00 3.69 0.52
C ALA A 96 15.18 2.23 0.05
N LEU A 97 16.18 1.98 -0.80
CA LEU A 97 16.53 0.62 -1.24
C LEU A 97 17.05 -0.25 -0.09
N GLY A 98 17.84 0.33 0.81
CA GLY A 98 18.27 -0.32 2.04
C GLY A 98 17.08 -0.76 2.89
N THR A 99 15.96 -0.04 2.89
CA THR A 99 14.70 -0.47 3.53
C THR A 99 14.01 -1.57 2.75
N THR A 100 13.76 -1.36 1.47
CA THR A 100 12.91 -2.27 0.70
C THR A 100 13.59 -3.61 0.42
N ILE A 101 14.86 -3.63 0.03
CA ILE A 101 15.55 -4.85 -0.45
C ILE A 101 15.56 -5.97 0.62
N PRO A 102 16.00 -5.74 1.87
CA PRO A 102 16.00 -6.79 2.88
C PRO A 102 14.59 -7.31 3.17
N PHE A 103 13.58 -6.44 3.22
CA PHE A 103 12.19 -6.87 3.40
C PHE A 103 11.73 -7.81 2.28
N VAL A 104 11.94 -7.42 1.01
CA VAL A 104 11.54 -8.24 -0.14
C VAL A 104 12.28 -9.58 -0.19
N LEU A 105 13.59 -9.56 0.02
CA LEU A 105 14.41 -10.79 -0.03
C LEU A 105 14.01 -11.78 1.05
N PHE A 106 13.69 -11.29 2.25
CA PHE A 106 13.37 -12.14 3.39
C PHE A 106 11.88 -12.52 3.48
N GLU A 107 11.00 -11.84 2.76
CA GLU A 107 9.55 -12.08 2.73
C GLU A 107 9.18 -13.55 2.50
N VAL A 108 9.82 -14.19 1.52
CA VAL A 108 9.51 -15.59 1.18
C VAL A 108 9.79 -16.53 2.37
N PHE A 109 10.87 -16.27 3.11
CA PHE A 109 11.20 -17.04 4.31
C PHE A 109 10.21 -16.79 5.44
N PHE A 110 9.79 -15.53 5.61
CA PHE A 110 8.78 -15.16 6.60
C PHE A 110 7.45 -15.86 6.33
N LEU A 111 6.90 -15.69 5.13
CA LEU A 111 5.64 -16.30 4.73
C LEU A 111 5.70 -17.83 4.79
N ARG A 112 6.83 -18.44 4.40
CA ARG A 112 7.02 -19.90 4.55
C ARG A 112 6.90 -20.33 6.01
N HIS A 113 7.51 -19.57 6.92
CA HIS A 113 7.42 -19.86 8.35
C HIS A 113 5.98 -19.72 8.86
N VAL A 114 5.30 -18.63 8.50
CA VAL A 114 3.90 -18.36 8.86
C VAL A 114 3.00 -19.49 8.37
N PHE A 115 3.10 -19.86 7.09
CA PHE A 115 2.27 -20.89 6.47
C PHE A 115 2.47 -22.26 7.11
N ASN A 116 3.72 -22.63 7.45
CA ASN A 116 3.98 -23.86 8.20
C ASN A 116 3.38 -23.82 9.62
N VAL A 117 3.38 -22.66 10.28
CA VAL A 117 2.82 -22.51 11.64
C VAL A 117 1.29 -22.55 11.62
N LEU A 118 0.67 -22.00 10.57
CA LEU A 118 -0.79 -21.90 10.43
C LEU A 118 -1.41 -23.08 9.65
N GLY A 119 -0.59 -23.97 9.08
CA GLY A 119 -1.08 -25.07 8.24
C GLY A 119 -1.75 -24.59 6.95
N ILE A 120 -1.27 -23.48 6.38
CA ILE A 120 -1.82 -22.87 5.16
C ILE A 120 -0.92 -23.21 3.97
N ASP A 121 -1.52 -23.61 2.85
CA ASP A 121 -0.77 -23.81 1.61
C ASP A 121 -0.52 -22.51 0.85
N TRP A 122 0.67 -22.41 0.23
CA TRP A 122 1.03 -21.30 -0.65
C TRP A 122 0.03 -21.09 -1.79
N ARG A 123 -0.53 -22.18 -2.34
CA ARG A 123 -1.52 -22.13 -3.42
C ARG A 123 -2.81 -21.47 -2.98
N THR A 124 -3.25 -21.76 -1.76
CA THR A 124 -4.44 -21.15 -1.14
C THR A 124 -4.23 -19.66 -0.99
N TYR A 125 -3.07 -19.24 -0.48
CA TYR A 125 -2.74 -17.82 -0.37
C TYR A 125 -2.69 -17.12 -1.74
N LEU A 126 -2.02 -17.71 -2.74
CA LEU A 126 -1.95 -17.10 -4.07
C LEU A 126 -3.33 -16.98 -4.74
N ARG A 127 -4.17 -18.00 -4.61
CA ARG A 127 -5.53 -18.02 -5.18
C ARG A 127 -6.48 -17.09 -4.44
N ASP A 128 -6.48 -17.15 -3.11
CA ASP A 128 -7.53 -16.51 -2.30
C ASP A 128 -7.16 -15.09 -1.88
N VAL A 129 -5.88 -14.73 -1.95
CA VAL A 129 -5.39 -13.38 -1.60
C VAL A 129 -4.84 -12.67 -2.84
N PHE A 130 -3.79 -13.20 -3.47
CA PHE A 130 -3.10 -12.48 -4.56
C PHE A 130 -3.97 -12.34 -5.80
N ALA A 131 -4.51 -13.45 -6.32
CA ALA A 131 -5.34 -13.44 -7.52
C ALA A 131 -6.63 -12.60 -7.36
N LYS A 132 -7.12 -12.46 -6.12
CA LYS A 132 -8.29 -11.64 -5.80
C LYS A 132 -7.98 -10.17 -5.50
N THR A 133 -6.72 -9.73 -5.56
CA THR A 133 -6.34 -8.34 -5.26
C THR A 133 -5.44 -7.71 -6.33
N PHE A 134 -4.36 -8.39 -6.71
CA PHE A 134 -3.32 -7.85 -7.59
C PHE A 134 -3.74 -7.56 -9.04
N PRO A 135 -4.55 -8.40 -9.71
CA PRO A 135 -4.92 -8.11 -11.10
C PRO A 135 -5.59 -6.73 -11.25
N TYR A 136 -6.40 -6.33 -10.26
CA TYR A 136 -7.08 -5.04 -10.27
C TYR A 136 -6.12 -3.88 -10.01
N ALA A 137 -5.08 -4.08 -9.20
CA ALA A 137 -4.00 -3.11 -9.04
C ALA A 137 -3.28 -2.87 -10.37
N GLY A 138 -3.03 -3.94 -11.15
CA GLY A 138 -2.46 -3.84 -12.49
C GLY A 138 -3.33 -3.06 -13.47
N VAL A 139 -4.64 -3.33 -13.49
CA VAL A 139 -5.60 -2.58 -14.33
C VAL A 139 -5.59 -1.09 -13.96
N VAL A 140 -5.62 -0.76 -12.67
CA VAL A 140 -5.61 0.63 -12.21
C VAL A 140 -4.27 1.30 -12.48
N ALA A 141 -3.15 0.58 -12.37
CA ALA A 141 -1.83 1.11 -12.73
C ALA A 141 -1.77 1.48 -14.22
N VAL A 142 -2.29 0.62 -15.11
CA VAL A 142 -2.38 0.92 -16.55
C VAL A 142 -3.31 2.10 -16.79
N LEU A 143 -4.47 2.15 -16.14
CA LEU A 143 -5.41 3.27 -16.26
C LEU A 143 -4.76 4.59 -15.82
N MET A 144 -4.10 4.61 -14.67
CA MET A 144 -3.39 5.78 -14.15
C MET A 144 -2.29 6.22 -15.11
N TYR A 145 -1.48 5.28 -15.61
CA TYR A 145 -0.46 5.58 -16.61
C TYR A 145 -1.07 6.24 -17.85
N VAL A 146 -2.14 5.65 -18.41
CA VAL A 146 -2.83 6.22 -19.58
C VAL A 146 -3.40 7.60 -19.27
N VAL A 147 -4.10 7.79 -18.15
CA VAL A 147 -4.67 9.09 -17.78
C VAL A 147 -3.57 10.16 -17.67
N LEU A 148 -2.44 9.83 -17.04
CA LEU A 148 -1.33 10.76 -16.86
C LEU A 148 -0.55 11.05 -18.15
N LEU A 149 -0.60 10.16 -19.17
CA LEU A 149 -0.08 10.49 -20.50
C LEU A 149 -0.90 11.59 -21.18
N TRP A 150 -2.20 11.65 -20.91
CA TRP A 150 -3.09 12.65 -21.49
C TRP A 150 -3.10 13.95 -20.69
N HIS A 151 -3.09 13.86 -19.37
CA HIS A 151 -3.12 15.04 -18.50
C HIS A 151 -2.39 14.77 -17.19
N THR A 152 -1.22 15.39 -17.03
CA THR A 152 -0.53 15.48 -15.74
C THR A 152 -1.11 16.64 -14.93
N PRO A 153 -1.44 16.44 -13.65
CA PRO A 153 -1.89 17.55 -12.81
C PRO A 153 -0.73 18.52 -12.59
N VAL A 154 -0.91 19.75 -13.08
CA VAL A 154 0.03 20.84 -12.80
C VAL A 154 -0.27 21.35 -11.39
N VAL A 155 0.70 21.20 -10.50
CA VAL A 155 0.65 21.61 -9.10
C VAL A 155 1.79 22.58 -8.82
N ALA A 156 1.52 23.58 -7.99
CA ALA A 156 2.53 24.50 -7.48
C ALA A 156 2.89 24.12 -6.03
N PRO A 157 4.10 24.42 -5.56
CA PRO A 157 4.44 24.35 -4.14
C PRO A 157 3.45 25.17 -3.31
N ALA A 158 2.93 24.60 -2.22
CA ALA A 158 2.04 25.31 -1.31
C ALA A 158 2.84 26.02 -0.21
N ASP A 159 2.61 27.32 -0.01
CA ASP A 159 3.24 28.10 1.06
C ASP A 159 2.42 28.02 2.36
N THR A 160 1.12 27.71 2.25
CA THR A 160 0.20 27.58 3.38
C THR A 160 -0.54 26.24 3.41
N LEU A 161 -1.02 25.85 4.59
CA LEU A 161 -1.86 24.64 4.75
C LEU A 161 -3.16 24.72 3.93
N ILE A 162 -3.72 25.92 3.77
CA ILE A 162 -4.97 26.13 3.03
C ILE A 162 -4.74 25.87 1.54
N GLU A 163 -3.66 26.42 0.97
CA GLU A 163 -3.26 26.14 -0.42
C GLU A 163 -2.96 24.67 -0.63
N LEU A 164 -2.24 24.04 0.30
CA LEU A 164 -1.95 22.59 0.26
C LEU A 164 -3.25 21.78 0.13
N ILE A 165 -4.24 22.09 0.96
CA ILE A 165 -5.54 21.38 0.94
C ILE A 165 -6.28 21.66 -0.37
N ILE A 166 -6.34 22.92 -0.83
CA ILE A 166 -7.06 23.29 -2.04
C ILE A 166 -6.43 22.63 -3.27
N GLU A 167 -5.12 22.74 -3.44
CA GLU A 167 -4.39 22.13 -4.56
C GLU A 167 -4.46 20.60 -4.50
N PHE A 168 -4.34 20.00 -3.31
CA PHE A 168 -4.52 18.57 -3.16
C PHE A 168 -5.94 18.16 -3.57
N VAL A 169 -6.99 18.81 -3.07
CA VAL A 169 -8.38 18.42 -3.35
C VAL A 169 -8.76 18.67 -4.82
N THR A 170 -8.26 19.74 -5.43
CA THR A 170 -8.67 20.13 -6.80
C THR A 170 -7.80 19.52 -7.88
N LYS A 171 -6.49 19.34 -7.66
CA LYS A 171 -5.54 18.85 -8.67
C LYS A 171 -5.19 17.38 -8.50
N ILE A 172 -4.83 16.94 -7.30
CA ILE A 172 -4.37 15.56 -7.05
C ILE A 172 -5.57 14.63 -6.72
N GLY A 173 -6.51 15.16 -5.95
CA GLY A 173 -7.66 14.48 -5.38
C GLY A 173 -8.53 13.77 -6.41
N PRO A 174 -8.87 14.36 -7.56
CA PRO A 174 -9.69 13.69 -8.57
C PRO A 174 -9.03 12.42 -9.11
N TYR A 175 -7.72 12.45 -9.39
CA TYR A 175 -6.96 11.28 -9.85
C TYR A 175 -6.83 10.23 -8.75
N PHE A 176 -6.57 10.68 -7.52
CA PHE A 176 -6.46 9.80 -6.36
C PHE A 176 -7.77 9.05 -6.10
N VAL A 177 -8.90 9.78 -6.11
CA VAL A 177 -10.25 9.23 -5.94
C VAL A 177 -10.62 8.33 -7.11
N LEU A 178 -10.26 8.69 -8.35
CA LEU A 178 -10.48 7.84 -9.52
C LEU A 178 -9.74 6.51 -9.36
N GLY A 179 -8.44 6.55 -9.05
CA GLY A 179 -7.63 5.33 -8.88
C GLY A 179 -8.13 4.46 -7.72
N CYS A 180 -8.38 5.05 -6.55
CA CYS A 180 -8.95 4.34 -5.40
C CYS A 180 -10.33 3.77 -5.72
N GLY A 181 -11.21 4.57 -6.32
CA GLY A 181 -12.60 4.23 -6.62
C GLY A 181 -12.70 3.11 -7.65
N VAL A 182 -11.93 3.18 -8.74
CA VAL A 182 -11.87 2.12 -9.76
C VAL A 182 -11.28 0.84 -9.15
N TYR A 183 -10.21 0.93 -8.35
CA TYR A 183 -9.66 -0.25 -7.68
C TYR A 183 -10.72 -0.91 -6.78
N MET A 184 -11.35 -0.13 -5.90
CA MET A 184 -12.34 -0.63 -4.95
C MET A 184 -13.57 -1.20 -5.65
N LEU A 185 -13.98 -0.61 -6.77
CA LEU A 185 -15.07 -1.13 -7.60
C LEU A 185 -14.68 -2.49 -8.22
N LEU A 186 -13.50 -2.59 -8.84
CA LEU A 186 -13.02 -3.85 -9.44
C LEU A 186 -12.86 -4.95 -8.40
N PHE A 187 -12.31 -4.61 -7.23
CA PHE A 187 -12.17 -5.51 -6.09
C PHE A 187 -13.55 -5.93 -5.55
N TYR A 188 -14.49 -5.00 -5.41
CA TYR A 188 -15.85 -5.33 -4.98
C TYR A 188 -16.54 -6.26 -5.97
N LEU A 189 -16.45 -5.99 -7.27
CA LEU A 189 -17.12 -6.79 -8.30
C LEU A 189 -16.51 -8.19 -8.44
N ASN A 190 -15.18 -8.31 -8.44
CA ASN A 190 -14.49 -9.54 -8.84
C ASN A 190 -13.62 -10.17 -7.74
N GLY A 191 -13.15 -9.40 -6.75
CA GLY A 191 -12.31 -9.88 -5.65
C GLY A 191 -13.08 -10.40 -4.43
N LEU A 192 -14.33 -9.96 -4.27
CA LEU A 192 -15.22 -10.41 -3.20
C LEU A 192 -16.09 -11.60 -3.63
N GLU A 193 -16.18 -12.57 -2.73
CA GLU A 193 -17.11 -13.71 -2.78
C GLU A 193 -18.56 -13.24 -2.57
N SER A 194 -19.51 -14.06 -3.02
CA SER A 194 -20.94 -13.75 -2.87
C SER A 194 -21.35 -13.56 -1.41
N TYR A 195 -20.85 -14.40 -0.50
CA TYR A 195 -21.16 -14.28 0.94
C TYR A 195 -20.58 -12.99 1.56
N GLU A 196 -19.38 -12.57 1.13
CA GLU A 196 -18.74 -11.34 1.62
C GLU A 196 -19.55 -10.11 1.19
N LYS A 197 -20.07 -10.12 -0.04
CA LYS A 197 -20.96 -9.07 -0.55
C LYS A 197 -22.27 -9.00 0.26
N GLU A 198 -22.83 -10.13 0.64
CA GLU A 198 -24.03 -10.18 1.48
C GLU A 198 -23.79 -9.59 2.86
N ASP A 199 -22.66 -9.90 3.50
CA ASP A 199 -22.34 -9.36 4.82
C ASP A 199 -22.12 -7.84 4.78
N ILE A 200 -21.47 -7.33 3.74
CA ILE A 200 -21.36 -5.87 3.50
C ILE A 200 -22.75 -5.24 3.36
N LYS A 201 -23.66 -5.85 2.59
CA LYS A 201 -25.04 -5.36 2.44
C LYS A 201 -25.78 -5.34 3.78
N LYS A 202 -25.62 -6.36 4.63
CA LYS A 202 -26.23 -6.40 5.98
C LYS A 202 -25.72 -5.27 6.86
N VAL A 203 -24.41 -5.00 6.84
CA VAL A 203 -23.81 -3.89 7.60
C VAL A 203 -24.35 -2.53 7.12
N ILE A 204 -24.40 -2.30 5.81
CA ILE A 204 -24.94 -1.06 5.23
C ILE A 204 -26.42 -0.89 5.61
N ALA A 205 -27.22 -1.95 5.52
CA ALA A 205 -28.63 -1.92 5.93
C ALA A 205 -28.78 -1.55 7.41
N LYS A 206 -27.95 -2.13 8.29
CA LYS A 206 -27.96 -1.83 9.73
C LYS A 206 -27.59 -0.38 10.02
N ILE A 207 -26.58 0.17 9.33
CA ILE A 207 -26.19 1.58 9.45
C ILE A 207 -27.36 2.47 9.02
N ARG A 208 -27.97 2.20 7.86
CA ARG A 208 -29.10 2.97 7.33
C ARG A 208 -30.31 2.99 8.27
N VAL A 209 -30.60 1.87 8.92
CA VAL A 209 -31.67 1.78 9.94
C VAL A 209 -31.31 2.61 11.18
N ARG A 210 -30.07 2.55 11.65
CA ARG A 210 -29.61 3.32 12.81
C ARG A 210 -29.68 4.82 12.56
N THR A 211 -29.24 5.31 11.40
CA THR A 211 -29.32 6.73 11.03
C THR A 211 -30.76 7.24 11.03
N LYS A 212 -31.69 6.46 10.45
CA LYS A 212 -33.13 6.76 10.45
C LYS A 212 -33.78 6.81 11.85
N LEU A 213 -33.18 6.16 12.84
CA LEU A 213 -33.67 6.16 14.23
C LEU A 213 -33.12 7.33 15.05
N THR A 214 -31.94 7.88 14.69
CA THR A 214 -31.39 9.10 15.29
C THR A 214 -31.97 10.40 14.71
N ASP A 215 -32.52 10.35 13.49
CA ASP A 215 -33.18 11.48 12.83
C ASP A 215 -34.68 11.62 13.21
N ARG A 216 -35.17 10.82 14.18
CA ARG A 216 -36.53 10.87 14.75
C ARG A 216 -36.47 11.20 16.23
#